data_AF-A0AAD9GZM2-F1
#
_entry.id   AF-A0AAD9GZM2-F1
#
_cell.length_a   1.000
_cell.length_b   1.000
_cell.length_c   1.000
_cell.angle_alpha   90.00
_cell.angle_beta   90.00
_cell.angle_gamma   90.00
#
_symmetry.space_group_name_H-M   'P 1'
#
loop_
_entity.id
_entity.type
_entity.pdbx_description
1 polymer ?
#
loop_
_entity_poly.entity_id
_entity_poly.type
_entity_poly.pdbx_seq_one_letter_code
_entity_poly.pdbx_strand_id
1 'polypeptide(L)'
;MKAEYCTVGDDQTIRVRCSLKKTQLRIQRLECVARACALTDSADIVAVGFGGRNSVAGLSKTAQAKTGGILVKAAIFDKHQSYITHLDFSADGQVLQSNCGAYELLFSNTATGKHITSASSTKDTQWHSWTCVLGWPVQGIWSPCSNGININAVCASSLTSRFYSLFILSN
;
A
#
# COMPACT_ATOMS: atom_id res chain seq x y z
N MET A 1 -13.99 5.85 -15.55
CA MET A 1 -13.41 4.95 -14.53
C MET A 1 -13.74 3.51 -14.89
N LYS A 2 -12.75 2.61 -14.84
CA LYS A 2 -13.02 1.17 -14.88
C LYS A 2 -13.47 0.74 -13.49
N ALA A 3 -14.59 0.02 -13.39
CA ALA A 3 -15.08 -0.51 -12.12
C ALA A 3 -14.33 -1.82 -11.78
N GLU A 4 -13.04 -1.69 -11.53
CA GLU A 4 -12.14 -2.80 -11.21
C GLU A 4 -11.60 -2.65 -9.79
N TYR A 5 -11.33 -3.79 -9.15
CA TYR A 5 -10.71 -3.82 -7.83
C TYR A 5 -9.71 -4.98 -7.77
N CYS A 6 -8.69 -4.82 -6.93
CA CYS A 6 -7.71 -5.86 -6.66
C CYS A 6 -7.89 -6.44 -5.25
N THR A 7 -7.58 -7.72 -5.10
CA THR A 7 -7.48 -8.37 -3.80
C THR A 7 -6.18 -9.18 -3.74
N VAL A 8 -5.57 -9.22 -2.57
CA VAL A 8 -4.44 -10.10 -2.26
C VAL A 8 -4.76 -10.97 -1.06
N GLY A 9 -4.02 -12.05 -0.88
CA GLY A 9 -4.15 -12.89 0.30
C GLY A 9 -3.00 -13.87 0.51
N ASP A 10 -3.16 -14.69 1.54
CA ASP A 10 -2.19 -15.69 1.99
C ASP A 10 -2.08 -16.88 1.04
N ASP A 11 -3.01 -17.02 0.08
CA ASP A 11 -2.93 -17.98 -1.02
C ASP A 11 -1.84 -17.63 -2.06
N GLN A 12 -1.08 -16.55 -1.80
CA GLN A 12 -0.03 -16.03 -2.67
C GLN A 12 -0.59 -15.66 -4.05
N THR A 13 -1.81 -15.15 -4.11
CA THR A 13 -2.38 -14.65 -5.36
C THR A 13 -2.78 -13.19 -5.26
N ILE A 14 -2.59 -12.48 -6.35
CA ILE A 14 -3.28 -11.24 -6.62
C ILE A 14 -4.37 -11.49 -7.65
N ARG A 15 -5.55 -10.94 -7.40
CA ARG A 15 -6.72 -11.10 -8.26
C ARG A 15 -7.28 -9.73 -8.59
N VAL A 16 -7.46 -9.46 -9.88
CA VAL A 16 -8.17 -8.28 -10.36
C VAL A 16 -9.54 -8.70 -10.85
N ARG A 17 -10.58 -8.02 -10.37
CA ARG A 17 -11.98 -8.36 -10.62
C ARG A 17 -12.75 -7.14 -11.11
N CYS A 18 -13.76 -7.39 -11.93
CA CYS A 18 -14.74 -6.37 -12.30
C CYS A 18 -15.85 -6.35 -11.26
N SER A 19 -16.13 -5.17 -10.67
CA SER A 19 -17.22 -4.99 -9.70
C SER A 19 -18.59 -5.10 -10.36
N LEU A 20 -18.76 -4.52 -11.55
CA LEU A 20 -20.04 -4.52 -12.27
C LEU A 20 -20.46 -5.91 -12.72
N LYS A 21 -19.53 -6.66 -13.32
CA LYS A 21 -19.81 -8.01 -13.86
C LYS A 21 -19.63 -9.12 -12.83
N LYS A 22 -19.08 -8.81 -11.65
CA LYS A 22 -18.71 -9.78 -10.60
C LYS A 22 -17.84 -10.92 -11.12
N THR A 23 -16.98 -10.64 -12.10
CA THR A 23 -16.09 -11.62 -12.72
C THR A 23 -14.65 -11.40 -12.33
N GLN A 24 -13.87 -12.48 -12.23
CA GLN A 24 -12.42 -12.41 -12.13
C GLN A 24 -11.84 -12.14 -13.51
N LEU A 25 -11.11 -11.03 -13.65
CA LEU A 25 -10.47 -10.63 -14.90
C LEU A 25 -9.07 -11.24 -15.01
N ARG A 26 -8.30 -11.18 -13.92
CA ARG A 26 -6.91 -11.63 -13.87
C ARG A 26 -6.60 -12.28 -12.53
N ILE A 27 -5.71 -13.25 -12.57
CA ILE A 27 -5.08 -13.86 -11.40
C ILE A 27 -3.60 -14.04 -11.69
N GLN A 28 -2.76 -13.72 -10.72
CA GLN A 28 -1.32 -13.93 -10.81
C GLN A 28 -0.83 -14.52 -9.48
N ARG A 29 0.02 -15.54 -9.57
CA ARG A 29 0.70 -16.09 -8.40
C ARG A 29 1.89 -15.20 -8.04
N LEU A 30 2.02 -14.93 -6.75
CA LEU A 30 3.05 -14.15 -6.10
C LEU A 30 4.09 -15.10 -5.50
N GLU A 31 5.29 -14.59 -5.26
CA GLU A 31 6.38 -15.35 -4.62
C GLU A 31 6.24 -15.41 -3.10
N CYS A 32 5.53 -14.44 -2.51
CA CYS A 32 5.28 -14.35 -1.09
C CYS A 32 3.80 -14.00 -0.85
N VAL A 33 3.36 -14.22 0.38
CA VAL A 33 2.04 -13.75 0.82
C VAL A 33 1.99 -12.23 0.76
N ALA A 34 0.84 -11.67 0.44
CA ALA A 34 0.65 -10.24 0.34
C ALA A 34 -0.49 -9.80 1.26
N ARG A 35 -0.31 -8.66 1.93
CA ARG A 35 -1.23 -8.14 2.96
C ARG A 35 -1.97 -6.88 2.52
N ALA A 36 -1.38 -6.13 1.60
CA ALA A 36 -1.94 -4.88 1.13
C ALA A 36 -1.89 -4.83 -0.40
N CYS A 37 -2.88 -4.22 -1.01
CA CYS A 37 -2.87 -3.91 -2.43
C CYS A 37 -3.63 -2.63 -2.71
N ALA A 38 -3.20 -1.90 -3.73
CA ALA A 38 -3.89 -0.73 -4.24
C ALA A 38 -3.87 -0.74 -5.77
N LEU A 39 -4.84 -0.07 -6.35
CA LEU A 39 -5.02 0.06 -7.79
C LEU A 39 -5.09 1.56 -8.13
N THR A 40 -4.49 1.98 -9.24
CA THR A 40 -4.67 3.34 -9.74
C THR A 40 -6.09 3.53 -10.32
N ASP A 41 -6.56 4.77 -10.41
CA ASP A 41 -7.86 5.13 -11.01
C ASP A 41 -8.07 4.58 -12.43
N SER A 42 -6.99 4.48 -13.20
CA SER A 42 -7.01 3.95 -14.56
C SER A 42 -7.03 2.41 -14.62
N ALA A 43 -6.82 1.75 -13.47
CA ALA A 43 -6.61 0.32 -13.31
C ALA A 43 -5.44 -0.26 -14.12
N ASP A 44 -4.47 0.58 -14.50
CA ASP A 44 -3.32 0.13 -15.30
C ASP A 44 -2.14 -0.33 -14.44
N ILE A 45 -2.11 0.09 -13.18
CA ILE A 45 -1.03 -0.21 -12.24
C ILE A 45 -1.64 -0.74 -10.94
N VAL A 46 -1.10 -1.87 -10.49
CA VAL A 46 -1.41 -2.47 -9.19
C VAL A 46 -0.16 -2.41 -8.34
N ALA A 47 -0.29 -1.94 -7.10
CA ALA A 47 0.73 -2.07 -6.07
C ALA A 47 0.38 -3.24 -5.14
N VAL A 48 1.39 -4.03 -4.77
CA VAL A 48 1.25 -5.18 -3.87
C VAL A 48 2.24 -5.08 -2.74
N GLY A 49 1.76 -4.95 -1.51
CA GLY A 49 2.58 -4.97 -0.29
C GLY A 49 2.73 -6.38 0.26
N PHE A 50 3.97 -6.86 0.33
CA PHE A 50 4.27 -8.22 0.80
C PHE A 50 4.26 -8.35 2.33
N GLY A 51 3.73 -9.48 2.79
CA GLY A 51 3.67 -9.91 4.18
C GLY A 51 4.86 -10.79 4.56
N GLY A 52 5.52 -10.49 5.67
CA GLY A 52 6.73 -11.18 6.09
C GLY A 52 6.45 -12.53 6.73
N ARG A 53 6.35 -13.58 5.90
CA ARG A 53 6.81 -14.94 6.19
C ARG A 53 7.13 -15.61 4.86
N ASN A 54 8.39 -15.97 4.64
CA ASN A 54 8.83 -17.08 3.78
C ASN A 54 10.36 -17.21 3.82
N SER A 55 10.86 -17.90 4.84
CA SER A 55 12.18 -18.53 4.81
C SER A 55 12.11 -19.76 3.90
N VAL A 56 12.10 -19.56 2.58
CA VAL A 56 12.27 -20.69 1.64
C VAL A 56 13.74 -20.75 1.26
N ALA A 57 14.44 -21.73 1.83
CA ALA A 57 15.80 -22.07 1.40
C ALA A 57 15.77 -22.40 -0.10
N GLY A 58 16.48 -21.61 -0.92
CA GLY A 58 16.61 -21.85 -2.37
C GLY A 58 16.08 -20.75 -3.30
N LEU A 59 15.56 -19.63 -2.78
CA LEU A 59 15.13 -18.50 -3.63
C LEU A 59 16.31 -17.59 -4.02
N SER A 60 16.36 -17.21 -5.30
CA SER A 60 17.29 -16.22 -5.87
C SER A 60 17.36 -14.95 -5.02
N LYS A 61 18.51 -14.27 -4.95
CA LYS A 61 18.68 -12.98 -4.25
C LYS A 61 17.67 -11.91 -4.68
N THR A 62 17.05 -12.04 -5.85
CA THR A 62 15.95 -11.18 -6.36
C THR A 62 14.59 -11.46 -5.69
N ALA A 63 14.41 -12.65 -5.13
CA ALA A 63 13.22 -13.10 -4.40
C ALA A 63 13.35 -12.89 -2.88
N GLN A 64 14.58 -12.78 -2.34
CA GLN A 64 14.82 -12.44 -0.92
C GLN A 64 14.58 -10.96 -0.58
N ALA A 65 14.61 -10.04 -1.55
CA ALA A 65 14.30 -8.61 -1.35
C ALA A 65 12.80 -8.31 -1.12
N LYS A 66 11.93 -9.34 -1.06
CA LYS A 66 10.46 -9.19 -1.09
C LYS A 66 9.78 -9.32 0.27
N THR A 67 10.52 -9.44 1.37
CA THR A 67 9.93 -9.26 2.70
C THR A 67 9.82 -7.76 2.97
N GLY A 68 8.61 -7.21 2.96
CA GLY A 68 8.42 -5.74 3.06
C GLY A 68 8.51 -4.99 1.73
N GLY A 69 8.50 -5.71 0.60
CA GLY A 69 8.57 -5.10 -0.72
C GLY A 69 7.20 -4.64 -1.25
N ILE A 70 7.21 -3.69 -2.19
CA ILE A 70 6.05 -3.36 -3.02
C ILE A 70 6.34 -3.68 -4.50
N LEU A 71 5.47 -4.46 -5.14
CA LEU A 71 5.51 -4.69 -6.59
C LEU A 71 4.55 -3.73 -7.31
N VAL A 72 5.08 -2.89 -8.19
CA VAL A 72 4.31 -1.95 -9.02
C VAL A 72 4.72 -2.16 -10.47
N LYS A 73 3.92 -2.90 -11.26
CA LYS A 73 4.19 -3.18 -12.69
C LYS A 73 5.70 -3.39 -13.00
N ALA A 74 6.32 -4.33 -12.28
CA ALA A 74 7.75 -4.73 -12.34
C ALA A 74 8.81 -3.82 -11.68
N ALA A 75 8.43 -2.73 -11.00
CA ALA A 75 9.31 -2.02 -10.08
C ALA A 75 9.22 -2.63 -8.66
N ILE A 76 10.36 -2.73 -7.97
CA ILE A 76 10.47 -3.24 -6.59
C ILE A 76 10.94 -2.10 -5.71
N PHE A 77 10.22 -1.86 -4.61
CA PHE A 77 10.64 -0.98 -3.53
C PHE A 77 10.95 -1.81 -2.28
N ASP A 78 12.22 -1.83 -1.84
CA ASP A 78 12.76 -2.76 -0.83
C ASP A 78 13.37 -2.05 0.39
N LYS A 79 12.96 -0.81 0.68
CA LYS A 79 13.57 0.01 1.74
C LYS A 79 12.94 -0.14 3.13
N HIS A 80 11.74 -0.71 3.20
CA HIS A 80 11.10 -0.99 4.48
C HIS A 80 11.85 -2.06 5.25
N GLN A 81 11.95 -1.88 6.57
CA GLN A 81 12.60 -2.84 7.46
C GLN A 81 11.64 -3.93 7.98
N SER A 82 10.38 -3.91 7.53
CA SER A 82 9.34 -4.85 7.96
C SER A 82 8.28 -5.07 6.88
N TYR A 83 7.35 -5.96 7.16
CA TYR A 83 6.23 -6.28 6.27
C TYR A 83 5.34 -5.06 6.02
N ILE A 84 4.79 -4.96 4.81
CA ILE A 84 3.90 -3.85 4.45
C ILE A 84 2.54 -4.02 5.12
N THR A 85 2.03 -2.94 5.71
CA THR A 85 0.72 -2.87 6.37
C THR A 85 -0.30 -2.12 5.52
N HIS A 86 0.09 -0.98 4.98
CA HIS A 86 -0.78 -0.10 4.19
C HIS A 86 0.00 0.52 3.02
N LEU A 87 -0.69 0.85 1.95
CA LEU A 87 -0.12 1.56 0.82
C LEU A 87 -1.21 2.31 0.04
N ASP A 88 -0.88 3.51 -0.44
CA ASP A 88 -1.80 4.37 -1.18
C ASP A 88 -1.08 5.05 -2.35
N PHE A 89 -1.77 5.16 -3.48
CA PHE A 89 -1.31 5.93 -4.63
C PHE A 89 -1.64 7.41 -4.47
N SER A 90 -0.77 8.27 -5.01
CA SER A 90 -1.14 9.64 -5.32
C SER A 90 -2.25 9.68 -6.37
N ALA A 91 -3.02 10.76 -6.41
CA ALA A 91 -4.14 10.93 -7.34
C ALA A 91 -3.70 10.88 -8.83
N ASP A 92 -2.45 11.27 -9.11
CA ASP A 92 -1.83 11.17 -10.45
C ASP A 92 -1.17 9.80 -10.72
N GLY A 93 -1.15 8.90 -9.72
CA GLY A 93 -0.51 7.60 -9.77
C GLY A 93 1.02 7.62 -9.83
N GLN A 94 1.69 8.77 -9.70
CA GLN A 94 3.15 8.90 -9.84
C GLN A 94 3.94 8.50 -8.59
N VAL A 95 3.31 8.63 -7.42
CA VAL A 95 3.91 8.42 -6.11
C VAL A 95 3.10 7.37 -5.35
N LEU A 96 3.81 6.54 -4.59
CA LEU A 96 3.22 5.60 -3.67
C LEU A 96 3.74 5.88 -2.26
N GLN A 97 2.83 6.06 -1.31
CA GLN A 97 3.16 6.02 0.12
C GLN A 97 2.89 4.63 0.68
N SER A 98 3.63 4.27 1.71
CA SER A 98 3.50 2.96 2.33
C SER A 98 3.89 2.98 3.80
N ASN A 99 3.16 2.20 4.59
CA ASN A 99 3.48 1.91 5.98
C ASN A 99 3.94 0.46 6.12
N CYS A 100 4.85 0.22 7.07
CA CYS A 100 5.30 -1.11 7.43
C CYS A 100 5.10 -1.41 8.92
N GLY A 101 5.30 -2.68 9.29
CA GLY A 101 5.23 -3.15 10.68
C GLY A 101 6.33 -2.61 11.61
N ALA A 102 7.31 -1.86 11.09
CA ALA A 102 8.32 -1.15 11.88
C ALA A 102 7.96 0.33 12.12
N TYR A 103 6.71 0.73 11.81
CA TYR A 103 6.21 2.11 11.94
C TYR A 103 6.93 3.14 11.07
N GLU A 104 7.36 2.72 9.88
CA GLU A 104 7.97 3.62 8.89
C GLU A 104 6.92 4.11 7.91
N LEU A 105 6.98 5.39 7.55
CA LEU A 105 6.29 5.95 6.39
C LEU A 105 7.33 6.28 5.33
N LEU A 106 7.29 5.56 4.21
CA LEU A 106 8.21 5.78 3.09
C LEU A 106 7.44 6.07 1.80
N PHE A 107 8.10 6.81 0.91
CA PHE A 107 7.57 7.25 -0.37
C PHE A 107 8.40 6.68 -1.52
N SER A 108 7.75 6.22 -2.57
CA SER A 108 8.44 5.71 -3.76
C SER A 108 7.81 6.24 -5.04
N ASN A 109 8.62 6.35 -6.08
CA ASN A 109 8.12 6.65 -7.41
C ASN A 109 7.51 5.38 -8.02
N THR A 110 6.23 5.43 -8.40
CA THR A 110 5.47 4.29 -8.93
C THR A 110 6.13 3.65 -10.15
N ALA A 111 6.67 4.46 -11.06
CA ALA A 111 7.21 3.96 -12.32
C ALA A 111 8.57 3.28 -12.16
N THR A 112 9.40 3.75 -11.22
CA THR A 112 10.80 3.33 -11.09
C THR A 112 11.10 2.52 -9.82
N GLY A 113 10.20 2.53 -8.83
CA GLY A 113 10.45 1.97 -7.50
C GLY A 113 11.51 2.71 -6.70
N LYS A 114 11.99 3.87 -7.18
CA LYS A 114 13.02 4.64 -6.48
C LYS A 114 12.47 5.27 -5.21
N HIS A 115 13.28 5.21 -4.16
CA HIS A 115 12.97 5.87 -2.89
C HIS A 115 12.98 7.39 -3.05
N ILE A 116 11.92 8.04 -2.58
CA ILE A 116 11.84 9.48 -2.44
C ILE A 116 12.26 9.81 -1.01
N THR A 117 13.52 10.20 -0.85
CA THR A 117 14.13 10.45 0.48
C THR A 117 13.63 11.74 1.14
N SER A 118 13.19 12.71 0.34
CA SER A 118 12.68 13.98 0.84
C SER A 118 11.18 13.87 1.11
N ALA A 119 10.79 13.47 2.32
CA ALA A 119 9.38 13.38 2.72
C ALA A 119 8.62 14.73 2.66
N SER A 120 9.34 15.85 2.75
CA SER A 120 8.74 17.18 2.61
C SER A 120 8.26 17.46 1.18
N SER A 121 8.84 16.79 0.18
CA SER A 121 8.41 16.92 -1.22
C SER A 121 7.03 16.32 -1.49
N THR A 122 6.54 15.43 -0.61
CA THR A 122 5.25 14.75 -0.75
C THR A 122 4.18 15.27 0.22
N LYS A 123 4.46 16.33 0.97
CA LYS A 123 3.56 16.86 2.00
C LYS A 123 2.23 17.37 1.44
N ASP A 124 2.26 17.98 0.25
CA ASP A 124 1.10 18.60 -0.42
C ASP A 124 0.52 17.69 -1.52
N THR A 125 1.02 16.46 -1.62
CA THR A 125 0.53 15.47 -2.59
C THR A 125 -0.93 15.13 -2.31
N GLN A 126 -1.76 15.20 -3.35
CA GLN A 126 -3.12 14.70 -3.30
C GLN A 126 -3.10 13.18 -3.43
N TRP A 127 -3.77 12.49 -2.52
CA TRP A 127 -3.82 11.04 -2.48
C TRP A 127 -5.12 10.53 -3.07
N HIS A 128 -5.05 9.44 -3.82
CA HIS A 128 -6.24 8.79 -4.38
C HIS A 128 -7.10 8.17 -3.27
N SER A 129 -6.45 7.50 -2.32
CA SER A 129 -7.04 6.95 -1.11
C SER A 129 -6.17 7.30 0.09
N TRP A 130 -6.75 7.20 1.29
CA TRP A 130 -5.99 7.30 2.52
C TRP A 130 -6.28 6.10 3.42
N THR A 131 -5.37 5.13 3.41
CA THR A 131 -5.42 3.92 4.24
C THR A 131 -4.21 3.77 5.16
N CYS A 132 -3.12 4.51 4.89
CA CYS A 132 -1.95 4.60 5.75
C CYS A 132 -2.26 5.24 7.12
N VAL A 133 -2.04 4.48 8.20
CA VAL A 133 -2.22 4.94 9.59
C VAL A 133 -1.15 5.93 10.05
N LEU A 134 -0.04 6.04 9.31
CA LEU A 134 1.01 7.03 9.52
C LEU A 134 1.06 7.99 8.33
N GLY A 135 0.92 9.29 8.61
CA GLY A 135 1.13 10.37 7.64
C GLY A 135 0.61 11.72 8.13
N TRP A 136 0.98 12.78 7.40
CA TRP A 136 0.72 14.18 7.78
C TRP A 136 -0.73 14.48 8.19
N PRO A 137 -1.76 14.16 7.38
CA PRO A 137 -3.15 14.50 7.72
C PRO A 137 -3.75 13.64 8.83
N VAL A 138 -3.10 12.54 9.24
CA VAL A 138 -3.62 11.60 10.25
C VAL A 138 -2.82 11.60 11.54
N GLN A 139 -1.85 12.49 11.73
CA GLN A 139 -1.08 12.54 12.99
C GLN A 139 -1.96 12.65 14.24
N GLY A 140 -3.09 13.35 14.15
CA GLY A 140 -4.02 13.58 15.26
C GLY A 140 -4.83 12.35 15.70
N ILE A 141 -4.78 11.23 15.00
CA ILE A 141 -5.50 10.01 15.44
C ILE A 141 -4.82 9.32 16.61
N TRP A 142 -3.52 9.52 16.76
CA TRP A 142 -2.72 8.87 17.78
C TRP A 142 -2.80 9.69 19.07
N SER A 143 -3.27 9.06 20.16
CA SER A 143 -3.26 9.71 21.46
C SER A 143 -1.81 10.04 21.90
N PRO A 144 -1.58 11.09 22.71
CA PRO A 144 -0.24 11.55 23.11
C PRO A 144 0.68 10.51 23.78
N CYS A 145 0.15 9.34 24.16
CA CYS A 145 0.90 8.22 24.72
C CYS A 145 0.59 6.87 24.06
N SER A 146 -0.01 6.88 22.85
CA SER A 146 -0.25 5.64 22.13
C SER A 146 1.09 5.03 21.71
N ASN A 147 1.23 3.73 21.94
CA ASN A 147 2.39 2.93 21.59
C ASN A 147 2.33 2.39 20.14
N GLY A 148 1.48 2.97 19.28
CA GLY A 148 1.39 2.63 17.86
C GLY A 148 0.56 1.38 17.54
N ILE A 149 0.18 0.57 18.52
CA ILE A 149 -0.54 -0.70 18.26
C ILE A 149 -2.06 -0.57 18.25
N ASN A 150 -2.61 0.58 18.67
CA ASN A 150 -4.04 0.70 18.94
C ASN A 150 -4.89 0.91 17.69
N ILE A 151 -4.32 1.37 16.59
CA ILE A 151 -5.05 1.72 15.37
C ILE A 151 -4.65 0.76 14.26
N ASN A 152 -5.63 -0.01 13.79
CA ASN A 152 -5.41 -1.07 12.81
C ASN A 152 -5.71 -0.64 11.38
N ALA A 153 -6.62 0.33 11.21
CA ALA A 153 -7.01 0.82 9.91
C ALA A 153 -7.52 2.25 10.00
N VAL A 154 -7.24 2.99 8.93
CA VAL A 154 -7.87 4.26 8.63
C VAL A 154 -8.49 4.19 7.24
N CYS A 155 -9.56 4.95 7.03
CA CYS A 155 -10.11 5.21 5.70
C CYS A 155 -10.65 6.63 5.66
N ALA A 156 -10.39 7.34 4.57
CA ALA A 156 -10.95 8.66 4.33
C ALA A 156 -11.87 8.66 3.12
N SER A 157 -12.99 9.38 3.22
CA SER A 157 -13.89 9.58 2.09
C SER A 157 -13.26 10.49 1.03
N SER A 158 -13.56 10.21 -0.23
CA SER A 158 -13.05 10.95 -1.40
C SER A 158 -13.80 12.25 -1.69
N LEU A 159 -14.69 12.71 -0.81
CA LEU A 159 -15.48 13.92 -1.08
C LEU A 159 -14.61 15.17 -0.89
N THR A 160 -14.31 15.79 -2.03
CA THR A 160 -13.44 16.94 -2.22
C THR A 160 -13.75 18.10 -1.27
N SER A 161 -12.67 18.69 -0.74
CA SER A 161 -12.61 20.02 -0.13
C SER A 161 -13.08 20.12 1.33
N ARG A 162 -12.10 19.96 2.22
CA ARG A 162 -11.93 20.58 3.55
C ARG A 162 -11.94 19.68 4.78
N PHE A 163 -12.50 18.47 4.76
CA PHE A 163 -12.35 17.55 5.89
C PHE A 163 -12.40 16.09 5.40
N TYR A 164 -11.26 15.39 5.50
CA TYR A 164 -11.26 13.93 5.43
C TYR A 164 -12.06 13.42 6.64
N SER A 165 -13.25 12.85 6.41
CA SER A 165 -13.94 12.11 7.46
C SER A 165 -13.17 10.81 7.65
N LEU A 166 -12.46 10.71 8.77
CA LEU A 166 -11.54 9.62 9.06
C LEU A 166 -12.24 8.59 9.95
N PHE A 167 -12.49 7.41 9.39
CA PHE A 167 -12.95 6.28 10.19
C PHE A 167 -11.73 5.56 10.76
N ILE A 168 -11.65 5.49 12.08
CA ILE A 168 -10.57 4.82 12.82
C ILE A 168 -11.14 3.54 13.40
N LEU A 169 -10.53 2.40 13.05
CA LEU A 169 -10.81 1.13 13.71
C LEU A 169 -9.69 0.84 14.71
N SER A 170 -10.02 0.94 16.00
CA SER A 170 -9.20 0.51 17.12
C SER A 170 -9.78 -0.75 17.77
N ASN A 171 -8.94 -1.51 18.48
CA ASN A 171 -9.42 -2.61 19.35
C ASN A 171 -10.24 -2.08 20.54
#